data_AF-A0AA39U5M1-F1
#
_entry.id   AF-A0AA39U5M1-F1
#
_cell.length_a   1.000
_cell.length_b   1.000
_cell.length_c   1.000
_cell.angle_alpha   90.00
_cell.angle_beta   90.00
_cell.angle_gamma   90.00
#
_symmetry.space_group_name_H-M   'P 1'
#
loop_
_entity.id
_entity.type
_entity.pdbx_description
1 polymer ?
#
loop_
_entity_poly.entity_id
_entity_poly.type
_entity_poly.pdbx_seq_one_letter_code
_entity_poly.pdbx_strand_id
1 'polypeptide(L)'
;MSSSSSQAGANAVPDTQLGLTNEEIELLRSGQQAVAAAGGGGGGGGSSSSRAASRASSQGLLVIDSSSLAALGRHFDRVMQHIQQRLEYLFAQSETVTMFVQDRAGNLIDNADAEIRRYQQIMQQIDELELDFDRIRHIRDIVRDFRRRAEELERELERSGGGGSSRRDRHGHGHGHHHSSSHRSHGHSSSGRHRT
;
A
#
# COMPACT_ATOMS: atom_id res chain seq x y z
N MET A 1 61.40 54.66 11.40
CA MET A 1 60.05 54.94 11.93
C MET A 1 59.05 54.21 11.04
N SER A 2 58.61 53.02 11.44
CA SER A 2 57.57 52.27 10.73
C SER A 2 56.70 51.59 11.77
N SER A 3 55.55 52.17 12.06
CA SER A 3 54.57 51.62 13.00
C SER A 3 53.17 51.97 12.52
N SER A 4 52.57 51.07 11.76
CA SER A 4 51.13 51.06 11.52
C SER A 4 50.67 49.63 11.29
N SER A 5 50.88 48.80 12.31
CA SER A 5 50.37 47.43 12.42
C SER A 5 49.63 47.29 13.74
N SER A 6 48.39 47.78 13.82
CA SER A 6 47.43 47.42 14.88
C SER A 6 46.11 48.19 14.72
N GLN A 7 45.21 47.71 13.86
CA GLN A 7 43.80 48.14 13.94
C GLN A 7 42.79 47.07 13.50
N ALA A 8 43.17 45.78 13.55
CA ALA A 8 42.25 44.66 13.33
C ALA A 8 41.73 44.02 14.63
N GLY A 9 42.17 44.50 15.81
CA GLY A 9 41.89 43.87 17.12
C GLY A 9 40.86 44.58 17.99
N ALA A 10 40.26 45.70 17.56
CA ALA A 10 39.35 46.49 18.40
C ALA A 10 37.87 46.16 18.22
N ASN A 11 37.50 45.35 17.22
CA ASN A 11 36.09 45.16 16.82
C ASN A 11 35.67 43.68 16.74
N ALA A 12 36.39 42.80 17.42
CA ALA A 12 36.12 41.37 17.44
C ALA A 12 35.97 40.87 18.87
N VAL A 13 34.83 40.24 19.18
CA VAL A 13 34.50 39.72 20.52
C VAL A 13 34.44 38.19 20.47
N PRO A 14 34.90 37.47 21.51
CA PRO A 14 34.76 36.03 21.60
C PRO A 14 33.29 35.61 21.60
N ASP A 15 32.94 34.61 20.80
CA ASP A 15 31.58 34.06 20.69
C ASP A 15 31.01 33.56 22.04
N THR A 16 31.87 33.01 22.90
CA THR A 16 31.53 32.57 24.26
C THR A 16 31.09 33.68 25.23
N GLN A 17 31.35 34.96 24.93
CA GLN A 17 30.97 36.08 25.80
C GLN A 17 29.57 36.63 25.52
N LEU A 18 28.92 36.19 24.44
CA LEU A 18 27.60 36.67 24.04
C LEU A 18 26.45 35.95 24.74
N GLY A 19 26.75 34.95 25.59
CA GLY A 19 25.73 34.15 26.27
C GLY A 19 24.84 33.33 25.31
N LEU A 20 25.29 33.17 24.07
CA LEU A 20 24.61 32.40 23.03
C LEU A 20 24.96 30.91 23.18
N THR A 21 24.00 30.06 22.87
CA THR A 21 24.23 28.63 22.71
C THR A 21 25.11 28.36 21.49
N ASN A 22 25.75 27.18 21.45
CA ASN A 22 26.61 26.82 20.32
C ASN A 22 25.86 26.84 18.97
N GLU A 23 24.58 26.48 18.96
CA GLU A 23 23.72 26.51 17.78
C GLU A 23 23.43 27.94 17.30
N GLU A 24 23.16 28.86 18.23
CA GLU A 24 22.96 30.28 17.93
C GLU A 24 24.24 30.93 17.41
N ILE A 25 25.40 30.53 17.92
CA ILE A 25 26.71 30.97 17.44
C ILE A 25 26.94 30.50 15.99
N GLU A 26 26.61 29.26 15.67
CA GLU A 26 26.71 28.73 14.30
C GLU A 26 25.76 29.43 13.33
N LEU A 27 24.52 29.68 13.75
CA LEU A 27 23.53 30.42 12.97
C LEU A 27 24.00 31.86 12.71
N LEU A 28 24.53 32.52 13.73
CA LEU A 28 25.07 33.87 13.64
C LEU A 28 26.27 33.93 12.68
N ARG A 29 27.17 32.94 12.76
CA ARG A 29 28.34 32.81 11.88
C ARG A 29 27.94 32.60 10.42
N SER A 30 26.95 31.75 10.18
CA SER A 30 26.36 31.53 8.86
C SER A 30 25.73 32.80 8.29
N GLY A 31 24.98 33.54 9.12
CA GLY A 31 24.38 34.83 8.73
C GLY A 31 25.43 35.90 8.39
N GLN A 32 26.50 36.01 9.18
CA GLN A 32 27.62 36.91 8.89
C GLN A 32 28.32 36.55 7.57
N GLN A 33 28.52 35.25 7.30
CA GLN A 33 29.10 34.79 6.05
C GLN A 33 28.17 35.09 4.85
N ALA A 34 26.87 34.92 5.00
CA ALA A 34 25.88 35.25 3.97
C ALA A 34 25.84 36.76 3.68
N VAL A 35 25.89 37.60 4.71
CA VAL A 35 25.97 39.07 4.56
C VAL A 35 27.30 39.52 3.95
N ALA A 36 28.40 38.89 4.35
CA ALA A 36 29.73 39.16 3.79
C ALA A 36 29.84 38.72 2.32
N ALA A 37 29.19 37.61 1.95
CA ALA A 37 29.09 37.15 0.56
C ALA A 37 28.14 38.01 -0.28
N ALA A 38 27.06 38.53 0.32
CA ALA A 38 26.14 39.47 -0.30
C ALA A 38 26.71 40.89 -0.44
N GLY A 39 27.96 41.14 -0.04
CA GLY A 39 28.65 42.41 -0.21
C GLY A 39 28.10 43.52 0.71
N GLY A 40 27.92 43.22 2.00
CA GLY A 40 27.46 44.12 3.08
C GLY A 40 27.62 45.61 2.78
N GLY A 41 26.50 46.25 2.41
CA GLY A 41 26.45 47.57 1.83
C GLY A 41 26.79 48.70 2.80
N GLY A 42 27.68 49.59 2.35
CA GLY A 42 27.99 50.87 2.99
C GLY A 42 29.36 51.41 2.61
N GLY A 43 29.50 51.92 1.37
CA GLY A 43 30.54 52.86 0.92
C GLY A 43 31.97 52.73 1.47
N GLY A 44 32.86 52.11 0.68
CA GLY A 44 34.31 52.33 0.75
C GLY A 44 35.12 51.15 1.31
N GLY A 45 35.84 50.44 0.44
CA GLY A 45 36.89 49.49 0.83
C GLY A 45 36.53 48.01 0.68
N GLY A 46 36.34 47.56 -0.56
CA GLY A 46 36.16 46.14 -0.88
C GLY A 46 37.32 45.25 -0.44
N SER A 47 37.00 43.97 -0.20
CA SER A 47 37.92 42.82 -0.05
C SER A 47 38.62 42.60 1.30
N SER A 48 38.61 43.55 2.24
CA SER A 48 39.21 43.36 3.57
C SER A 48 38.25 42.73 4.58
N SER A 49 36.96 43.11 4.57
CA SER A 49 35.95 42.64 5.53
C SER A 49 35.60 41.16 5.38
N SER A 50 35.48 40.64 4.14
CA SER A 50 35.20 39.22 3.90
C SER A 50 36.35 38.33 4.39
N ARG A 51 37.59 38.78 4.23
CA ARG A 51 38.79 38.08 4.72
C ARG A 51 38.95 38.24 6.23
N ALA A 52 38.68 39.42 6.79
CA ALA A 52 38.71 39.67 8.22
C ALA A 52 37.62 38.90 8.98
N ALA A 53 36.38 38.87 8.46
CA ALA A 53 35.28 38.08 9.01
C ALA A 53 35.54 36.58 8.88
N SER A 54 36.09 36.10 7.76
CA SER A 54 36.49 34.70 7.61
C SER A 54 37.62 34.30 8.57
N ARG A 55 38.61 35.20 8.79
CA ARG A 55 39.70 34.99 9.74
C ARG A 55 39.24 35.05 11.19
N ALA A 56 38.40 36.03 11.54
CA ALA A 56 37.80 36.15 12.86
C ALA A 56 36.93 34.92 13.14
N SER A 57 36.10 34.51 12.18
CA SER A 57 35.30 33.30 12.26
C SER A 57 36.17 32.06 12.48
N SER A 58 37.27 31.90 11.72
CA SER A 58 38.22 30.78 11.92
C SER A 58 38.94 30.79 13.26
N GLN A 59 38.92 31.93 13.98
CA GLN A 59 39.53 32.11 15.29
C GLN A 59 38.50 32.13 16.44
N GLY A 60 37.21 31.83 16.18
CA GLY A 60 36.16 31.91 17.22
C GLY A 60 35.80 33.34 17.62
N LEU A 61 36.12 34.31 16.79
CA LEU A 61 35.91 35.74 17.02
C LEU A 61 34.81 36.25 16.10
N LEU A 62 33.84 36.96 16.66
CA LEU A 62 32.75 37.60 15.91
C LEU A 62 33.10 39.06 15.67
N VAL A 63 33.04 39.52 14.41
CA VAL A 63 33.22 40.93 14.08
C VAL A 63 31.93 41.68 14.39
N ILE A 64 32.01 42.67 15.29
CA ILE A 64 30.85 43.42 15.83
C ILE A 64 30.89 44.89 15.38
N ASP A 65 31.19 45.14 14.11
CA ASP A 65 31.05 46.50 13.59
C ASP A 65 29.56 46.86 13.42
N SER A 66 29.21 48.12 13.68
CA SER A 66 27.81 48.59 13.68
C SER A 66 27.13 48.44 12.32
N SER A 67 27.88 48.54 11.22
CA SER A 67 27.39 48.29 9.86
C SER A 67 27.06 46.82 9.61
N SER A 68 27.90 45.89 10.08
CA SER A 68 27.70 44.44 9.96
C SER A 68 26.53 43.98 10.81
N LEU A 69 26.35 44.53 12.02
CA LEU A 69 25.17 44.28 12.83
C LEU A 69 23.88 44.80 12.16
N ALA A 70 23.91 46.00 11.57
CA ALA A 70 22.76 46.54 10.84
C ALA A 70 22.44 45.75 9.55
N ALA A 71 23.47 45.21 8.87
CA ALA A 71 23.29 44.36 7.71
C ALA A 71 22.76 42.96 8.09
N LEU A 72 23.22 42.42 9.22
CA LEU A 72 22.76 41.16 9.78
C LEU A 72 21.31 41.23 10.29
N GLY A 73 20.92 42.32 10.95
CA GLY A 73 19.52 42.56 11.33
C GLY A 73 18.58 42.51 10.12
N ARG A 74 18.95 43.24 9.04
CA ARG A 74 18.20 43.21 7.77
C ARG A 74 18.17 41.83 7.10
N HIS A 75 19.22 41.03 7.27
CA HIS A 75 19.26 39.67 6.76
C HIS A 75 18.28 38.76 7.52
N PHE A 76 18.29 38.82 8.86
CA PHE A 76 17.35 38.07 9.68
C PHE A 76 15.89 38.48 9.43
N ASP A 77 15.61 39.78 9.28
CA ASP A 77 14.27 40.25 8.91
C ASP A 77 13.78 39.63 7.58
N ARG A 78 14.67 39.58 6.58
CA ARG A 78 14.35 38.95 5.28
C ARG A 78 14.14 37.44 5.40
N VAL A 79 14.95 36.76 6.20
CA VAL A 79 14.79 35.32 6.47
C VAL A 79 13.46 35.06 7.17
N MET A 80 13.10 35.87 8.16
CA MET A 80 11.82 35.76 8.86
C MET A 80 10.64 35.99 7.93
N GLN A 81 10.68 37.02 7.08
CA GLN A 81 9.65 37.26 6.06
C GLN A 81 9.53 36.09 5.08
N HIS A 82 10.66 35.54 4.62
CA HIS A 82 10.66 34.39 3.73
C HIS A 82 10.10 33.12 4.41
N ILE A 83 10.41 32.89 5.68
CA ILE A 83 9.84 31.79 6.46
C ILE A 83 8.32 31.96 6.59
N GLN A 84 7.83 33.17 6.91
CA GLN A 84 6.40 33.46 6.98
C GLN A 84 5.69 33.16 5.66
N GLN A 85 6.20 33.68 4.54
CA GLN A 85 5.65 33.40 3.21
C GLN A 85 5.63 31.91 2.88
N ARG A 86 6.70 31.18 3.25
CA ARG A 86 6.78 29.74 3.01
C ARG A 86 5.81 28.96 3.89
N LEU A 87 5.59 29.37 5.13
CA LEU A 87 4.59 28.77 6.00
C LEU A 87 3.18 28.98 5.43
N GLU A 88 2.83 30.20 5.02
CA GLU A 88 1.54 30.50 4.38
C GLU A 88 1.32 29.64 3.13
N TYR A 89 2.35 29.53 2.28
CA TYR A 89 2.31 28.68 1.10
C TYR A 89 2.09 27.20 1.45
N LEU A 90 2.82 26.67 2.43
CA LEU A 90 2.68 25.28 2.88
C LEU A 90 1.29 25.01 3.48
N PHE A 91 0.71 25.96 4.22
CA PHE A 91 -0.65 25.86 4.73
C PHE A 91 -1.67 25.77 3.59
N ALA A 92 -1.60 26.67 2.60
CA ALA A 92 -2.49 26.64 1.44
C ALA A 92 -2.35 25.34 0.63
N GLN A 93 -1.12 24.84 0.47
CA GLN A 93 -0.88 23.55 -0.18
C GLN A 93 -1.46 22.38 0.63
N SER A 94 -1.32 22.39 1.95
CA SER A 94 -1.86 21.33 2.80
C SER A 94 -3.38 21.25 2.70
N GLU A 95 -4.08 22.39 2.70
CA GLU A 95 -5.54 22.43 2.52
C GLU A 95 -5.96 21.81 1.19
N THR A 96 -5.25 22.16 0.10
CA THR A 96 -5.50 21.62 -1.24
C THR A 96 -5.29 20.11 -1.30
N VAL A 97 -4.20 19.61 -0.68
CA VAL A 97 -3.89 18.18 -0.63
C VAL A 97 -4.93 17.43 0.18
N THR A 98 -5.36 17.97 1.32
CA THR A 98 -6.42 17.36 2.14
C THR A 98 -7.72 17.22 1.37
N MET A 99 -8.14 18.27 0.63
CA MET A 99 -9.33 18.20 -0.23
C MET A 99 -9.19 17.12 -1.31
N PHE A 100 -8.06 17.08 -2.03
CA PHE A 100 -7.83 16.07 -3.06
C PHE A 100 -7.82 14.64 -2.51
N VAL A 101 -7.22 14.43 -1.34
CA VAL A 101 -7.20 13.13 -0.67
C VAL A 101 -8.61 12.72 -0.25
N GLN A 102 -9.42 13.67 0.25
CA GLN A 102 -10.80 13.42 0.63
C GLN A 102 -11.67 13.04 -0.58
N ASP A 103 -11.54 13.76 -1.70
CA ASP A 103 -12.26 13.44 -2.95
C ASP A 103 -11.86 12.07 -3.51
N ARG A 104 -10.56 11.76 -3.51
CA ARG A 104 -10.06 10.46 -3.96
C ARG A 104 -10.54 9.32 -3.07
N ALA A 105 -10.56 9.53 -1.75
CA ALA A 105 -11.06 8.54 -0.81
C ALA A 105 -12.57 8.30 -1.00
N GLY A 106 -13.36 9.35 -1.22
CA GLY A 106 -14.79 9.24 -1.51
C GLY A 106 -15.06 8.39 -2.76
N ASN A 107 -14.41 8.73 -3.88
CA ASN A 107 -14.55 7.97 -5.13
C ASN A 107 -14.14 6.49 -4.99
N LEU A 108 -13.14 6.19 -4.16
CA LEU A 108 -12.71 4.80 -3.92
C LEU A 108 -13.75 4.03 -3.11
N ILE A 109 -14.37 4.65 -2.10
CA ILE A 109 -15.44 4.06 -1.28
C ILE A 109 -16.66 3.77 -2.16
N ASP A 110 -17.09 4.73 -2.99
CA ASP A 110 -18.25 4.55 -3.86
C ASP A 110 -18.06 3.39 -4.86
N ASN A 111 -16.85 3.26 -5.42
CA ASN A 111 -16.51 2.12 -6.28
C ASN A 111 -16.48 0.80 -5.50
N ALA A 112 -15.93 0.80 -4.29
CA ALA A 112 -15.91 -0.40 -3.45
C ALA A 112 -17.34 -0.85 -3.12
N ASP A 113 -18.24 0.08 -2.79
CA ASP A 113 -19.66 -0.22 -2.51
C ASP A 113 -20.41 -0.77 -3.74
N ALA A 114 -20.06 -0.28 -4.94
CA ALA A 114 -20.60 -0.83 -6.18
C ALA A 114 -20.15 -2.28 -6.41
N GLU A 115 -18.86 -2.57 -6.17
CA GLU A 115 -18.32 -3.91 -6.34
C GLU A 115 -18.82 -4.87 -5.25
N ILE A 116 -18.97 -4.43 -4.00
CA ILE A 116 -19.58 -5.21 -2.92
C ILE A 116 -21.01 -5.63 -3.31
N ARG A 117 -21.82 -4.70 -3.81
CA ARG A 117 -23.19 -5.01 -4.29
C ARG A 117 -23.17 -6.03 -5.42
N ARG A 118 -22.24 -5.89 -6.36
CA ARG A 118 -22.06 -6.85 -7.47
C ARG A 118 -21.69 -8.24 -6.93
N TYR A 119 -20.76 -8.34 -5.98
CA TYR A 119 -20.41 -9.62 -5.35
C TYR A 119 -21.60 -10.24 -4.61
N GLN A 120 -22.37 -9.44 -3.87
CA GLN A 120 -23.57 -9.93 -3.18
C GLN A 120 -24.60 -10.49 -4.16
N GLN A 121 -24.81 -9.83 -5.31
CA GLN A 121 -25.69 -10.35 -6.36
C GLN A 121 -25.17 -11.66 -6.95
N ILE A 122 -23.87 -11.77 -7.19
CA ILE A 122 -23.25 -13.01 -7.69
C ILE A 122 -23.45 -14.15 -6.68
N MET A 123 -23.28 -13.89 -5.38
CA MET A 123 -23.50 -14.92 -4.36
C MET A 123 -24.96 -15.39 -4.34
N GLN A 124 -25.92 -14.47 -4.43
CA GLN A 124 -27.34 -14.84 -4.52
C GLN A 124 -27.63 -15.70 -5.76
N GLN A 125 -27.03 -15.38 -6.91
CA GLN A 125 -27.16 -16.19 -8.12
C GLN A 125 -26.54 -17.58 -7.96
N ILE A 126 -25.42 -17.69 -7.24
CA ILE A 126 -24.81 -19.00 -6.94
C ILE A 126 -25.75 -19.82 -6.05
N ASP A 127 -26.31 -19.23 -5.00
CA ASP A 127 -27.26 -19.91 -4.11
C ASP A 127 -28.51 -20.38 -4.88
N GLU A 128 -29.03 -19.56 -5.80
CA GLU A 128 -30.15 -19.93 -6.68
C GLU A 128 -29.78 -21.10 -7.61
N LEU A 129 -28.57 -21.07 -8.20
CA LEU A 129 -28.07 -22.17 -9.02
C LEU A 129 -27.91 -23.48 -8.24
N GLU A 130 -27.54 -23.42 -6.95
CA GLU A 130 -27.47 -24.62 -6.11
C GLU A 130 -28.85 -25.26 -5.93
N LEU A 131 -29.89 -24.45 -5.68
CA LEU A 131 -31.27 -24.93 -5.61
C LEU A 131 -31.73 -25.56 -6.94
N ASP A 132 -31.35 -24.95 -8.06
CA ASP A 132 -31.64 -25.48 -9.39
C ASP A 132 -30.91 -26.80 -9.66
N PHE A 133 -29.66 -26.96 -9.22
CA PHE A 133 -28.94 -28.23 -9.33
C PHE A 133 -29.60 -29.34 -8.52
N ASP A 134 -30.10 -29.03 -7.32
CA ASP A 134 -30.85 -29.97 -6.50
C ASP A 134 -32.16 -30.37 -7.18
N ARG A 135 -32.88 -29.42 -7.77
CA ARG A 135 -34.09 -29.69 -8.57
C ARG A 135 -33.78 -30.60 -9.77
N ILE A 136 -32.70 -30.34 -10.50
CA ILE A 136 -32.25 -31.17 -11.63
C ILE A 136 -31.90 -32.59 -11.15
N ARG A 137 -31.23 -32.72 -10.00
CA ARG A 137 -30.91 -34.03 -9.41
C ARG A 137 -32.19 -34.81 -9.10
N HIS A 138 -33.18 -34.16 -8.48
CA HIS A 138 -34.46 -34.78 -8.18
C HIS A 138 -35.21 -35.26 -9.45
N ILE A 139 -35.25 -34.43 -10.49
CA ILE A 139 -35.85 -34.80 -11.78
C ILE A 139 -35.13 -36.03 -12.39
N ARG A 140 -33.80 -36.07 -12.31
CA ARG A 140 -33.01 -37.21 -12.80
C ARG A 140 -33.37 -38.51 -12.09
N ASP A 141 -33.61 -38.46 -10.78
CA ASP A 141 -34.01 -39.63 -10.00
C ASP A 141 -35.41 -40.11 -10.39
N ILE A 142 -36.36 -39.17 -10.61
CA ILE A 142 -37.69 -39.48 -11.14
C ILE A 142 -37.60 -40.17 -12.50
N VAL A 143 -36.79 -39.64 -13.43
CA VAL A 143 -36.60 -40.23 -14.77
C VAL A 143 -36.02 -41.65 -14.68
N ARG A 144 -35.07 -41.89 -13.76
CA ARG A 144 -34.51 -43.23 -13.52
C ARG A 144 -35.57 -44.20 -13.00
N ASP A 145 -36.42 -43.77 -12.08
CA ASP A 145 -37.52 -44.60 -11.56
C ASP A 145 -38.57 -44.92 -12.64
N PHE A 146 -38.95 -43.95 -13.47
CA PHE A 146 -39.84 -44.20 -14.61
C PHE A 146 -39.25 -45.19 -15.61
N ARG A 147 -37.95 -45.04 -15.93
CA ARG A 147 -37.26 -45.98 -16.80
C ARG A 147 -37.28 -47.40 -16.22
N ARG A 148 -37.00 -47.57 -14.93
CA ARG A 148 -37.06 -48.88 -14.26
C ARG A 148 -38.45 -49.50 -14.36
N ARG A 149 -39.51 -48.72 -14.10
CA ARG A 149 -40.90 -49.19 -14.19
C ARG A 149 -41.29 -49.57 -15.62
N ALA A 150 -40.84 -48.82 -16.62
CA ALA A 150 -41.08 -49.13 -18.02
C ALA A 150 -40.40 -50.45 -18.43
N GLU A 151 -39.14 -50.66 -18.01
CA GLU A 151 -38.41 -51.91 -18.25
C GLU A 151 -39.07 -53.11 -17.55
N GLU A 152 -39.68 -52.92 -16.38
CA GLU A 152 -40.41 -53.98 -15.67
C GLU A 152 -41.73 -54.34 -16.37
N LEU A 153 -42.51 -53.33 -16.78
CA LEU A 153 -43.73 -53.51 -17.58
C LEU A 153 -43.45 -54.21 -18.92
N GLU A 154 -42.37 -53.83 -19.61
CA GLU A 154 -41.96 -54.47 -20.87
C GLU A 154 -41.67 -55.96 -20.66
N ARG A 155 -40.93 -56.32 -19.59
CA ARG A 155 -40.66 -57.72 -19.23
C ARG A 155 -41.93 -58.49 -18.90
N GLU A 156 -42.88 -57.90 -18.18
CA GLU A 156 -44.17 -58.53 -17.89
C GLU A 156 -45.00 -58.75 -19.16
N LEU A 157 -44.93 -57.81 -20.11
CA LEU A 157 -45.62 -57.89 -21.40
C LEU A 157 -44.98 -58.95 -22.32
N GLU A 158 -43.65 -59.07 -22.33
CA GLU A 158 -42.96 -60.19 -23.00
C GLU A 158 -43.33 -61.54 -22.36
N ARG A 159 -43.44 -61.59 -21.02
CA ARG A 159 -43.81 -62.81 -20.29
C ARG A 159 -45.27 -63.22 -20.52
N SER A 160 -46.16 -62.26 -20.69
CA SER A 160 -47.59 -62.49 -20.95
C SER A 160 -47.93 -62.68 -22.43
N GLY A 161 -47.18 -62.03 -23.34
CA GLY A 161 -47.30 -62.15 -24.80
C GLY A 161 -46.61 -63.39 -25.40
N GLY A 162 -45.68 -64.02 -24.67
CA GLY A 162 -45.01 -65.27 -25.07
C GLY A 162 -45.80 -66.57 -24.78
N GLY A 163 -47.02 -66.47 -24.25
CA GLY A 163 -47.83 -67.62 -23.82
C GLY A 163 -48.67 -68.26 -24.93
N GLY A 164 -48.03 -68.79 -25.98
CA GLY A 164 -48.69 -69.42 -27.13
C GLY A 164 -48.09 -70.76 -27.56
N SER A 165 -48.34 -71.81 -26.77
CA SER A 165 -48.45 -73.23 -27.16
C SER A 165 -47.22 -74.02 -27.72
N SER A 166 -46.73 -74.93 -26.87
CA SER A 166 -46.64 -76.39 -27.12
C SER A 166 -45.28 -77.09 -27.40
N ARG A 167 -45.05 -78.15 -26.58
CA ARG A 167 -44.51 -79.50 -26.87
C ARG A 167 -43.06 -79.90 -26.49
N ARG A 168 -43.04 -80.86 -25.55
CA ARG A 168 -42.40 -82.20 -25.56
C ARG A 168 -40.89 -82.35 -25.31
N ASP A 169 -40.62 -83.15 -24.27
CA ASP A 169 -39.65 -84.25 -24.17
C ASP A 169 -38.24 -84.08 -24.77
N ARG A 170 -37.20 -84.05 -23.91
CA ARG A 170 -36.20 -85.14 -23.81
C ARG A 170 -35.07 -84.85 -22.81
N HIS A 171 -34.63 -85.94 -22.17
CA HIS A 171 -33.40 -86.13 -21.39
C HIS A 171 -32.13 -85.47 -21.94
N GLY A 172 -31.25 -85.04 -21.04
CA GLY A 172 -29.85 -84.76 -21.32
C GLY A 172 -29.06 -84.40 -20.06
N HIS A 173 -28.08 -85.23 -19.71
CA HIS A 173 -27.16 -85.10 -18.58
C HIS A 173 -26.28 -83.83 -18.63
N GLY A 174 -25.79 -83.39 -17.46
CA GLY A 174 -24.68 -82.44 -17.39
C GLY A 174 -24.36 -81.96 -15.99
N HIS A 175 -23.48 -82.68 -15.28
CA HIS A 175 -22.75 -82.22 -14.10
C HIS A 175 -21.94 -80.95 -14.42
N GLY A 176 -21.87 -80.01 -13.47
CA GLY A 176 -21.01 -78.83 -13.55
C GLY A 176 -21.03 -77.98 -12.29
N HIS A 177 -20.41 -78.49 -11.23
CA HIS A 177 -20.04 -77.71 -10.04
C HIS A 177 -18.95 -76.71 -10.43
N HIS A 178 -19.22 -75.40 -10.43
CA HIS A 178 -18.17 -74.40 -10.26
C HIS A 178 -18.63 -73.25 -9.38
N HIS A 179 -17.91 -73.15 -8.28
CA HIS A 179 -17.95 -72.09 -7.29
C HIS A 179 -17.25 -70.87 -7.89
N SER A 180 -17.85 -69.68 -7.80
CA SER A 180 -17.08 -68.44 -7.86
C SER A 180 -17.45 -67.58 -6.67
N SER A 181 -16.43 -67.42 -5.84
CA SER A 181 -16.38 -66.73 -4.58
C SER A 181 -16.64 -65.24 -4.73
N SER A 182 -17.41 -64.75 -3.77
CA SER A 182 -17.47 -63.38 -3.31
C SER A 182 -16.08 -62.77 -3.07
N HIS A 183 -15.80 -61.64 -3.72
CA HIS A 183 -14.81 -60.68 -3.23
C HIS A 183 -15.45 -59.28 -3.24
N ARG A 184 -16.00 -58.92 -2.08
CA ARG A 184 -16.12 -57.53 -1.64
C ARG A 184 -14.76 -57.12 -1.10
N SER A 185 -14.19 -56.03 -1.59
CA SER A 185 -13.50 -55.09 -0.70
C SER A 185 -13.61 -53.67 -1.24
N HIS A 186 -14.18 -52.83 -0.38
CA HIS A 186 -14.07 -51.39 -0.40
C HIS A 186 -12.63 -50.99 -0.07
N GLY A 187 -12.12 -49.98 -0.76
CA GLY A 187 -10.89 -49.29 -0.41
C GLY A 187 -11.04 -47.80 -0.73
N HIS A 188 -11.68 -47.07 0.17
CA HIS A 188 -11.58 -45.61 0.26
C HIS A 188 -10.80 -45.28 1.53
N SER A 189 -9.77 -44.43 1.46
CA SER A 189 -9.55 -43.28 2.37
C SER A 189 -8.10 -42.75 2.35
N SER A 190 -8.01 -41.45 2.67
CA SER A 190 -6.84 -40.56 2.86
C SER A 190 -6.26 -39.97 1.57
N SER A 191 -6.38 -38.68 1.22
CA SER A 191 -6.49 -37.40 1.96
C SER A 191 -5.32 -37.12 2.91
N GLY A 192 -4.36 -36.31 2.46
CA GLY A 192 -3.28 -35.80 3.30
C GLY A 192 -2.27 -34.97 2.50
N ARG A 193 -2.67 -33.75 2.15
CA ARG A 193 -1.83 -32.75 1.47
C ARG A 193 -0.63 -32.34 2.32
N HIS A 194 0.52 -32.28 1.68
CA HIS A 194 1.70 -31.53 2.08
C HIS A 194 1.40 -30.03 2.27
N ARG A 195 1.86 -29.47 3.40
CA ARG A 195 2.35 -28.09 3.46
C ARG A 195 3.29 -27.94 4.67
N THR A 196 4.56 -27.75 4.39
CA THR A 196 5.57 -27.08 5.23
C THR A 196 6.40 -26.23 4.30
#